data_AF-A0A535DZH6-F1
#
_entry.id   AF-A0A535DZH6-F1
#
_cell.length_a   1.000
_cell.length_b   1.000
_cell.length_c   1.000
_cell.angle_alpha   90.00
_cell.angle_beta   90.00
_cell.angle_gamma   90.00
#
_symmetry.space_group_name_H-M   'P 1'
#
loop_
_entity.id
_entity.type
_entity.pdbx_description
1 polymer ?
#
loop_
_entity_poly.entity_id
_entity_poly.type
_entity_poly.pdbx_seq_one_letter_code
_entity_poly.pdbx_strand_id
1 'polypeptide(L)'
;MSDIGPGDEELIGLTVCAERTAAFAAVNAGDTAFDAIAVVIDDERLPTPCGACRQVLAEFSPDMRVILATTGGKRKVTTLGELLPDPFLPENLRR
;
A
#
# COMPACT_ATOMS: atom_id res chain seq x y z
N MET A 1 12.50 10.81 8.53
CA MET A 1 11.75 10.27 9.69
C MET A 1 12.60 10.34 10.95
N SER A 2 13.34 11.43 11.14
CA SER A 2 14.36 11.60 12.19
C SER A 2 14.07 12.78 13.12
N ASP A 3 12.99 13.52 12.87
CA ASP A 3 12.54 14.66 13.67
C ASP A 3 11.26 14.35 14.43
N ILE A 4 11.16 13.17 15.04
CA ILE A 4 10.09 12.88 16.00
C ILE A 4 10.72 13.05 17.38
N GLY A 5 10.48 14.20 18.00
CA GLY A 5 10.83 14.50 19.37
C GLY A 5 9.83 13.85 20.36
N PRO A 6 10.19 13.79 21.65
CA PRO A 6 9.28 13.31 22.69
C PRO A 6 8.07 14.25 22.81
N GLY A 7 6.89 13.75 22.45
CA GLY A 7 5.62 14.51 22.38
C GLY A 7 4.84 14.29 21.07
N ASP A 8 5.49 13.77 20.04
CA ASP A 8 4.91 13.65 18.69
C ASP A 8 4.25 12.25 18.45
N GLU A 9 4.20 11.42 19.50
CA GLU A 9 3.78 10.01 19.45
C GLU A 9 2.26 9.79 19.60
N GLU A 10 1.50 10.85 19.87
CA GLU A 10 0.12 10.73 20.38
C GLU A 10 -0.89 10.21 19.35
N LEU A 11 -0.63 10.34 18.03
CA LEU A 11 -1.57 9.99 16.96
C LEU A 11 -0.97 9.16 15.81
N ILE A 12 0.16 8.47 16.02
CA ILE A 12 0.83 7.68 14.97
C ILE A 12 -0.12 6.65 14.33
N GLY A 13 -1.04 6.07 15.12
CA GLY A 13 -2.04 5.11 14.63
C GLY A 13 -3.08 5.69 13.67
N LEU A 14 -3.27 7.02 13.64
CA LEU A 14 -4.19 7.68 12.71
C LEU A 14 -3.52 8.10 11.39
N THR A 15 -2.21 7.90 11.26
CA THR A 15 -1.51 8.22 10.02
C THR A 15 -2.00 7.34 8.86
N VAL A 16 -2.03 7.94 7.67
CA VAL A 16 -2.42 7.27 6.43
C VAL A 16 -1.22 7.21 5.48
N CYS A 17 -0.96 6.04 4.92
CA CYS A 17 0.12 5.87 3.95
C CYS A 17 -0.35 6.30 2.56
N ALA A 18 0.60 6.68 1.71
CA ALA A 18 0.33 7.15 0.35
C ALA A 18 -0.51 6.16 -0.48
N GLU A 19 -0.28 4.86 -0.33
CA GLU A 19 -1.00 3.81 -1.07
C GLU A 19 -2.49 3.78 -0.72
N ARG A 20 -2.82 3.91 0.58
CA ARG A 20 -4.21 3.95 1.05
C ARG A 20 -4.88 5.24 0.58
N THR A 21 -4.19 6.38 0.64
CA THR A 21 -4.71 7.64 0.10
C THR A 21 -5.02 7.53 -1.39
N ALA A 22 -4.14 6.93 -2.18
CA ALA A 22 -4.36 6.73 -3.62
C ALA A 22 -5.55 5.80 -3.89
N ALA A 23 -5.62 4.65 -3.18
CA ALA A 23 -6.73 3.72 -3.31
C ALA A 23 -8.07 4.37 -2.95
N PHE A 24 -8.15 5.09 -1.83
CA PHE A 24 -9.38 5.77 -1.41
C PHE A 24 -9.81 6.86 -2.39
N ALA A 25 -8.85 7.59 -2.98
CA ALA A 25 -9.17 8.57 -4.01
C ALA A 25 -9.77 7.91 -5.27
N ALA A 26 -9.21 6.79 -5.73
CA ALA A 26 -9.72 6.04 -6.87
C ALA A 26 -11.14 5.49 -6.61
N VAL A 27 -11.35 4.86 -5.44
CA VAL A 27 -12.66 4.32 -5.04
C VAL A 27 -13.72 5.43 -4.95
N ASN A 28 -13.36 6.59 -4.39
CA ASN A 28 -14.26 7.75 -4.35
C ASN A 28 -14.62 8.29 -5.73
N ALA A 29 -13.76 8.08 -6.73
CA ALA A 29 -14.03 8.40 -8.13
C ALA A 29 -14.82 7.29 -8.86
N GLY A 30 -15.16 6.19 -8.17
CA GLY A 30 -15.89 5.05 -8.73
C GLY A 30 -15.01 3.98 -9.38
N ASP A 31 -13.69 4.08 -9.26
CA ASP A 31 -12.75 3.07 -9.76
C ASP A 31 -12.36 2.09 -8.65
N THR A 32 -12.69 0.81 -8.85
CA THR A 32 -12.40 -0.28 -7.92
C THR A 32 -11.60 -1.40 -8.57
N ALA A 33 -11.11 -1.22 -9.81
CA ALA A 33 -10.39 -2.25 -10.56
C ALA A 33 -9.01 -1.73 -10.94
N PHE A 34 -8.00 -2.03 -10.13
CA PHE A 34 -6.66 -1.47 -10.26
C PHE A 34 -5.72 -2.40 -11.03
N ASP A 35 -5.14 -1.90 -12.12
CA ASP A 35 -4.13 -2.66 -12.88
C ASP A 35 -2.77 -2.72 -12.16
N ALA A 36 -2.38 -1.61 -11.52
CA ALA A 36 -1.09 -1.49 -10.85
C ALA A 36 -1.04 -0.30 -9.86
N ILE A 37 -0.11 -0.39 -8.91
CA ILE A 37 0.31 0.74 -8.05
C ILE A 37 1.83 0.87 -8.06
N ALA A 38 2.33 2.10 -8.08
CA ALA A 38 3.75 2.41 -7.91
C ALA A 38 4.00 3.06 -6.55
N VAL A 39 4.94 2.50 -5.79
CA VAL A 39 5.39 3.04 -4.50
C VAL A 39 6.84 3.47 -4.65
N VAL A 40 7.09 4.75 -4.43
CA VAL A 40 8.39 5.37 -4.64
C VAL A 40 8.84 6.07 -3.37
N ILE A 41 10.08 5.84 -2.96
CA ILE A 41 10.71 6.54 -1.84
C ILE A 41 12.06 7.11 -2.25
N ASP A 42 12.48 8.15 -1.53
CA ASP A 42 13.81 8.72 -1.63
C ASP A 42 14.76 7.99 -0.66
N ASP A 43 15.12 6.76 -1.02
CA ASP A 43 16.00 5.88 -0.25
C ASP A 43 16.81 4.98 -1.20
N GLU A 44 17.87 4.33 -0.71
CA GLU A 44 18.60 3.34 -1.50
C GLU A 44 17.94 1.95 -1.49
N ARG A 45 17.03 1.69 -0.55
CA ARG A 45 16.31 0.43 -0.41
C ARG A 45 14.97 0.55 -1.13
N LEU A 46 14.54 -0.54 -1.76
CA LEU A 46 13.20 -0.58 -2.34
C LEU A 46 12.15 -0.47 -1.22
N PRO A 47 11.10 0.35 -1.42
CA PRO A 47 10.01 0.40 -0.47
C PRO A 47 9.28 -0.93 -0.44
N THR A 48 8.55 -1.22 0.63
CA THR A 48 7.55 -2.28 0.61
C THR A 48 6.29 -1.76 1.32
N PRO A 49 5.11 -1.85 0.70
CA PRO A 49 3.87 -1.41 1.33
C PRO A 49 3.68 -2.06 2.70
N CYS A 50 3.15 -1.32 3.66
CA CYS A 50 2.83 -1.89 4.98
C CYS A 50 1.65 -2.87 4.88
N GLY A 51 1.48 -3.74 5.88
CA GLY A 51 0.43 -4.77 5.85
C GLY A 51 -0.98 -4.20 5.66
N ALA A 52 -1.28 -3.06 6.30
CA ALA A 52 -2.57 -2.40 6.14
C ALA A 52 -2.81 -1.89 4.72
N CYS A 53 -1.79 -1.35 4.05
CA CYS A 53 -1.89 -0.95 2.63
C CYS A 53 -2.17 -2.16 1.74
N ARG A 54 -1.44 -3.26 1.95
CA ARG A 54 -1.64 -4.48 1.16
C ARG A 54 -3.07 -5.00 1.30
N GLN A 55 -3.60 -5.02 2.53
CA GLN A 55 -4.94 -5.51 2.80
C GLN A 55 -6.03 -4.61 2.20
N VAL A 56 -5.87 -3.28 2.28
CA VAL A 56 -6.80 -2.33 1.65
C VAL A 56 -6.79 -2.46 0.13
N LEU A 57 -5.62 -2.62 -0.48
CA LEU A 57 -5.52 -2.84 -1.93
C LEU A 57 -6.14 -4.19 -2.34
N ALA A 58 -5.97 -5.22 -1.51
CA ALA A 58 -6.46 -6.57 -1.79
C ALA A 58 -7.99 -6.67 -1.75
N GLU A 59 -8.66 -5.81 -0.98
CA GLU A 59 -10.13 -5.66 -1.00
C GLU A 59 -10.67 -5.37 -2.41
N PHE A 60 -9.90 -4.65 -3.23
CA PHE A 60 -10.35 -4.20 -4.56
C PHE A 60 -9.69 -4.98 -5.70
N SER A 61 -8.40 -5.32 -5.58
CA SER A 61 -7.64 -5.94 -6.67
C SER A 61 -6.48 -6.80 -6.14
N PRO A 62 -6.76 -8.02 -5.63
CA PRO A 62 -5.76 -8.87 -4.95
C PRO A 62 -4.60 -9.32 -5.85
N ASP A 63 -4.80 -9.34 -7.17
CA ASP A 63 -3.80 -9.76 -8.16
C ASP A 63 -3.05 -8.60 -8.84
N MET A 64 -3.31 -7.35 -8.43
CA MET A 64 -2.74 -6.17 -9.09
C MET A 64 -1.20 -6.16 -9.07
N ARG A 65 -0.59 -5.49 -10.05
CA ARG A 65 0.87 -5.31 -10.06
C ARG A 65 1.31 -4.28 -9.04
N VAL A 66 2.42 -4.55 -8.37
CA VAL A 66 3.06 -3.61 -7.45
C VAL A 66 4.46 -3.28 -7.97
N ILE A 67 4.67 -1.99 -8.23
CA ILE A 67 5.94 -1.45 -8.71
C ILE A 67 6.61 -0.75 -7.52
N LEU A 68 7.72 -1.31 -7.06
CA LEU A 68 8.53 -0.75 -5.98
C LEU A 68 9.71 -0.04 -6.64
N ALA A 69 9.91 1.23 -6.32
CA ALA A 69 10.99 2.00 -6.90
C ALA A 69 11.64 2.97 -5.91
N THR A 70 12.86 3.38 -6.22
CA THR A 70 13.53 4.49 -5.56
C THR A 70 13.80 5.61 -6.54
N THR A 71 13.93 6.84 -6.02
CA THR A 71 14.40 8.00 -6.80
C THR A 71 15.77 7.77 -7.44
N GLY A 72 16.63 6.97 -6.78
CA GLY A 72 17.92 6.50 -7.28
C GLY A 72 17.86 5.44 -8.40
N GLY A 73 16.66 5.12 -8.91
CA GLY A 73 16.48 4.28 -10.10
C GLY A 73 16.43 2.77 -9.84
N LYS A 74 16.54 2.30 -8.59
CA LYS A 74 16.28 0.88 -8.29
C LYS A 74 14.80 0.59 -8.48
N ARG A 75 14.47 -0.58 -9.05
CA ARG A 75 13.10 -1.00 -9.29
C ARG A 75 12.91 -2.50 -9.11
N LYS A 76 11.77 -2.89 -8.56
CA LYS A 76 11.24 -4.26 -8.59
C LYS A 76 9.77 -4.20 -8.99
N VAL A 77 9.34 -5.17 -9.79
CA VAL A 77 7.92 -5.43 -10.07
C VAL A 77 7.57 -6.76 -9.44
N THR A 78 6.41 -6.83 -8.78
CA THR A 78 5.87 -7.98 -8.07
C THR A 78 4.33 -7.91 -8.18
N THR A 79 3.60 -8.86 -7.64
CA THR A 79 2.14 -8.77 -7.52
C THR A 79 1.71 -8.53 -6.09
N LEU A 80 0.49 -8.07 -5.89
CA LEU A 80 -0.06 -7.92 -4.55
C LEU A 80 -0.22 -9.28 -3.86
N GLY A 81 -0.63 -10.33 -4.58
CA GLY A 81 -0.68 -11.70 -4.06
C GLY A 81 0.68 -12.26 -3.60
N GLU A 82 1.79 -11.88 -4.25
CA GLU A 82 3.14 -12.23 -3.74
C GLU A 82 3.48 -11.49 -2.44
N LEU A 83 2.95 -10.28 -2.25
CA LEU A 83 3.18 -9.47 -1.04
C LEU A 83 2.20 -9.79 0.09
N LEU A 84 1.03 -10.33 -0.22
CA LEU A 84 -0.01 -10.70 0.74
C LEU A 84 -0.61 -12.06 0.31
N PRO A 85 0.07 -13.17 0.61
CA PRO A 85 -0.46 -14.49 0.31
C PRO A 85 -1.71 -14.77 1.17
N ASP A 86 -2.67 -15.48 0.58
CA ASP A 86 -3.92 -15.90 1.20
C ASP A 86 -4.64 -14.75 1.95
N PRO A 87 -4.96 -13.64 1.27
CA PRO A 87 -5.55 -12.47 1.92
C PRO A 87 -6.93 -12.80 2.50
N PHE A 88 -7.29 -12.11 3.59
CA PHE A 88 -8.67 -12.08 4.05
C PHE A 88 -9.47 -11.14 3.14
N LEU A 89 -10.41 -11.68 2.39
CA LEU A 89 -11.20 -11.00 1.36
C LEU A 89 -12.70 -11.03 1.69
N PRO A 90 -13.55 -10.29 0.93
CA PRO A 90 -14.99 -10.33 1.11
C PRO A 90 -15.61 -11.73 1.11
N GLU A 91 -15.04 -12.70 0.37
CA GLU A 91 -15.50 -14.08 0.33
C GLU A 91 -15.31 -14.82 1.65
N ASN A 92 -14.39 -14.37 2.51
CA ASN A 92 -14.16 -14.94 3.83
C ASN A 92 -15.18 -14.46 4.87
N LEU A 93 -15.92 -13.39 4.58
CA LEU A 93 -17.03 -12.94 5.42
C LEU A 93 -18.21 -13.89 5.23
N ARG A 94 -18.44 -14.79 6.21
CA ARG A 94 -19.68 -15.58 6.26
C ARG A 94 -20.85 -14.60 6.31
N ARG A 95 -21.59 -14.46 5.21
CA ARG A 95 -22.88 -13.77 5.16
C ARG A 95 -24.01 -14.76 5.36
#